data_AF-A0AA95HXN7-F1
#
_entry.id   AF-A0AA95HXN7-F1
#
_cell.length_a   1.000
_cell.length_b   1.000
_cell.length_c   1.000
_cell.angle_alpha   90.00
_cell.angle_beta   90.00
_cell.angle_gamma   90.00
#
_symmetry.space_group_name_H-M   'P 1'
#
loop_
_entity.id
_entity.type
_entity.pdbx_description
1 polymer ?
#
loop_
_entity_poly.entity_id
_entity_poly.type
_entity_poly.pdbx_seq_one_letter_code
_entity_poly.pdbx_strand_id
1 'polypeptide(L)'
;MQLTAIVVFAVVWGGLMVYFLTPFNDRYRLDGNVAFSKAFRVSLKRLILHKMAILALLLLLFTVMSIRSYFISAEEYDRMHGINREYDSPVFYMISVIIYAAILYLFLAIRWAVKTAK
;
A
#
# COMPACT_ATOMS: atom_id res chain seq x y z
N MET A 1 -18.79 5.77 1.79
CA MET A 1 -17.87 6.68 2.52
C MET A 1 -17.99 8.08 1.94
N GLN A 2 -17.90 9.14 2.75
CA GLN A 2 -17.81 10.52 2.25
C GLN A 2 -16.52 10.71 1.44
N LEU A 3 -16.57 11.45 0.33
CA LEU A 3 -15.42 11.67 -0.57
C LEU A 3 -14.21 12.25 0.16
N THR A 4 -14.46 13.14 1.11
CA THR A 4 -13.44 13.70 2.01
C THR A 4 -12.70 12.63 2.81
N ALA A 5 -13.41 11.65 3.37
CA ALA A 5 -12.80 10.56 4.12
C ALA A 5 -11.90 9.69 3.23
N ILE A 6 -12.30 9.45 1.98
CA ILE A 6 -11.51 8.69 0.99
C ILE A 6 -10.23 9.45 0.64
N VAL A 7 -10.31 10.76 0.41
CA VAL A 7 -9.15 11.61 0.10
C VAL A 7 -8.18 11.64 1.28
N VAL A 8 -8.67 11.85 2.50
CA VAL A 8 -7.84 11.86 3.72
C VAL A 8 -7.17 10.51 3.91
N PHE A 9 -7.91 9.41 3.75
CA PHE A 9 -7.35 8.07 3.81
C PHE A 9 -6.24 7.89 2.77
N ALA A 10 -6.50 8.21 1.50
CA ALA A 10 -5.51 8.07 0.43
C ALA A 10 -4.22 8.87 0.72
N VAL A 11 -4.34 10.11 1.21
CA VAL A 11 -3.18 10.96 1.50
C VAL A 11 -2.40 10.46 2.72
N VAL A 12 -3.08 10.21 3.85
CA VAL A 12 -2.43 9.84 5.11
C VAL A 12 -1.88 8.42 5.03
N TRP A 13 -2.72 7.47 4.62
CA TRP A 13 -2.33 6.07 4.49
C TRP A 13 -1.30 5.88 3.38
N GLY A 14 -1.50 6.54 2.24
CA GLY A 14 -0.56 6.50 1.11
C GLY A 14 0.79 7.13 1.47
N GLY A 15 0.79 8.26 2.17
CA GLY A 15 2.00 8.90 2.67
C GLY A 15 2.79 8.00 3.63
N LEU A 16 2.09 7.33 4.55
CA LEU A 16 2.69 6.38 5.48
C LEU A 16 3.27 5.16 4.76
N MET A 17 2.57 4.65 3.74
CA MET A 17 3.07 3.59 2.87
C MET A 17 4.35 3.99 2.14
N VAL A 18 4.36 5.19 1.54
CA VAL A 18 5.55 5.73 0.87
C VAL A 18 6.71 5.86 1.86
N TYR A 19 6.45 6.34 3.08
CA TYR A 19 7.46 6.45 4.12
C TYR A 19 8.06 5.09 4.49
N PHE A 20 7.22 4.07 4.75
CA PHE A 20 7.70 2.73 5.09
C PHE A 20 8.42 2.04 3.94
N LEU A 21 7.98 2.25 2.70
CA LEU A 21 8.60 1.68 1.51
C LEU A 21 9.92 2.37 1.12
N THR A 22 10.16 3.61 1.55
CA THR A 22 11.37 4.35 1.17
C THR A 22 12.59 3.86 1.97
N PRO A 23 13.63 3.29 1.32
CA PRO A 23 14.82 2.85 2.02
C PRO A 23 15.75 4.06 2.28
N PHE A 24 15.74 4.59 3.51
CA PHE A 24 16.58 5.74 3.90
C PHE A 24 18.09 5.45 3.98
N ASN A 25 18.50 4.19 3.95
CA ASN A 25 19.92 3.81 4.03
C ASN A 25 20.53 3.73 2.61
N ASP A 26 21.42 4.67 2.29
CA ASP A 26 21.93 4.94 0.93
C ASP A 26 23.12 4.08 0.49
N ARG A 27 23.31 2.90 1.11
CA ARG A 27 24.51 2.08 0.91
C ARG A 27 24.57 1.31 -0.42
N TYR A 28 23.57 1.44 -1.28
CA TYR A 28 23.54 0.83 -2.62
C TYR A 28 23.70 1.91 -3.69
N ARG A 29 24.94 2.36 -3.91
CA ARG A 29 25.32 3.02 -5.15
C ARG A 29 25.61 1.90 -6.16
N LEU A 30 24.83 1.86 -7.24
CA LEU A 30 25.19 1.06 -8.40
C LEU A 30 26.30 1.83 -9.12
N ASP A 31 27.47 1.23 -9.27
CA ASP A 31 28.57 1.83 -10.03
C ASP A 31 28.25 1.77 -11.54
N GLY A 32 28.27 2.94 -12.19
CA GLY A 32 28.32 3.08 -13.65
C GLY A 32 26.98 3.09 -14.39
N ASN A 33 27.07 3.27 -15.71
CA ASN A 33 25.97 3.38 -16.68
C ASN A 33 25.26 2.01 -16.84
N VAL A 34 24.39 1.66 -15.88
CA VAL A 34 23.67 0.39 -15.87
C VAL A 34 22.36 0.51 -16.65
N ALA A 35 22.08 -0.45 -17.54
CA ALA A 35 20.82 -0.51 -18.27
C ALA A 35 19.59 -0.41 -17.33
N PHE A 36 18.60 0.41 -17.71
CA PHE A 36 17.40 0.71 -16.91
C PHE A 36 16.70 -0.54 -16.36
N SER A 37 16.60 -1.61 -17.16
CA SER A 37 16.01 -2.89 -16.72
C SER A 37 16.74 -3.50 -15.51
N LYS A 38 18.08 -3.43 -15.50
CA LYS A 38 18.90 -3.92 -14.39
C LYS A 38 18.77 -2.99 -13.17
N ALA A 39 18.74 -1.66 -13.37
CA ALA A 39 18.50 -0.69 -12.31
C ALA A 39 17.11 -0.86 -11.66
N PHE A 40 16.08 -1.11 -12.47
CA PHE A 40 14.70 -1.36 -12.02
C PHE A 40 14.55 -2.67 -11.25
N ARG A 41 15.18 -3.75 -11.72
CA ARG A 41 15.17 -5.03 -11.00
C ARG A 41 15.88 -4.93 -9.64
N VAL A 42 16.95 -4.15 -9.55
CA VAL A 42 17.66 -3.88 -8.29
C VAL A 42 16.83 -2.99 -7.37
N SER A 43 16.16 -1.95 -7.90
CA SER A 43 15.29 -1.08 -7.10
C SER A 43 14.12 -1.85 -6.50
N LEU A 44 13.45 -2.71 -7.29
CA LEU A 44 12.40 -3.62 -6.81
C LEU A 44 12.86 -4.48 -5.63
N LYS A 45 14.01 -5.15 -5.75
CA LYS A 45 14.54 -5.98 -4.66
C LYS A 45 14.89 -5.15 -3.43
N ARG A 46 15.45 -3.95 -3.62
CA ARG A 46 15.82 -3.03 -2.52
C ARG A 46 14.60 -2.55 -1.74
N LEU A 47 13.48 -2.32 -2.43
CA LEU A 47 12.20 -1.87 -1.84
C LEU A 47 11.45 -2.95 -1.05
N ILE A 48 11.71 -4.24 -1.31
CA ILE A 48 11.09 -5.35 -0.58
C ILE A 48 11.97 -5.83 0.58
N LEU A 49 13.29 -5.84 0.41
CA LEU A 49 14.22 -6.48 1.35
C LEU A 49 14.74 -5.57 2.46
N HIS A 50 14.21 -4.35 2.62
CA HIS A 50 14.63 -3.47 3.72
C HIS A 50 13.77 -3.69 4.97
N LYS A 51 14.37 -3.46 6.15
CA LYS A 51 13.73 -3.68 7.45
C LYS A 51 12.41 -2.93 7.67
N MET A 52 12.17 -1.83 6.96
CA MET A 52 10.93 -1.06 7.08
C MET A 52 9.83 -1.52 6.11
N ALA A 53 10.15 -2.35 5.11
CA ALA A 53 9.15 -2.95 4.21
C ALA A 53 8.16 -3.83 5.00
N ILE A 54 8.61 -4.44 6.10
CA ILE A 54 7.73 -5.22 6.96
C ILE A 54 6.64 -4.36 7.61
N LEU A 55 6.93 -3.08 7.89
CA LEU A 55 5.94 -2.14 8.43
C LEU A 55 4.89 -1.78 7.36
N ALA A 56 5.29 -1.64 6.09
CA ALA A 56 4.37 -1.48 4.99
C ALA A 56 3.45 -2.70 4.85
N LEU A 57 4.01 -3.90 4.90
CA LEU A 57 3.23 -5.14 4.82
C LEU A 57 2.26 -5.30 6.01
N LEU A 58 2.72 -5.00 7.24
CA LEU A 58 1.88 -5.00 8.42
C LEU A 58 0.76 -3.96 8.33
N LEU A 59 1.06 -2.76 7.85
CA LEU A 59 0.06 -1.72 7.62
C LEU A 59 -1.02 -2.18 6.63
N LEU A 60 -0.61 -2.82 5.52
CA LEU A 60 -1.55 -3.37 4.54
C LEU A 60 -2.43 -4.47 5.15
N LEU A 61 -1.84 -5.45 5.83
CA LEU A 61 -2.57 -6.53 6.48
C LEU A 61 -3.54 -6.01 7.52
N PHE A 62 -3.09 -5.10 8.38
CA PHE A 62 -3.93 -4.47 9.39
C PHE A 62 -5.11 -3.74 8.77
N THR A 63 -4.88 -3.04 7.65
CA THR A 63 -5.93 -2.32 6.92
C THR A 63 -6.97 -3.29 6.34
N VAL A 64 -6.53 -4.36 5.68
CA VAL A 64 -7.43 -5.38 5.12
C VAL A 64 -8.25 -6.07 6.21
N MET A 65 -7.62 -6.42 7.34
CA MET A 65 -8.32 -6.98 8.50
C MET A 65 -9.32 -6.00 9.10
N SER A 66 -8.97 -4.71 9.19
CA SER A 66 -9.86 -3.66 9.70
C SER A 66 -11.10 -3.48 8.83
N ILE A 67 -10.93 -3.49 7.49
CA ILE A 67 -12.06 -3.44 6.55
C ILE A 67 -12.97 -4.65 6.78
N ARG A 68 -12.42 -5.86 6.81
CA ARG A 68 -13.21 -7.06 7.05
C ARG A 68 -13.96 -7.01 8.39
N SER A 69 -13.28 -6.60 9.46
CA SER A 69 -13.87 -6.49 10.79
C SER A 69 -15.00 -5.47 10.82
N TYR A 70 -14.86 -4.34 10.15
CA TYR A 70 -15.90 -3.32 10.07
C TYR A 70 -17.18 -3.87 9.46
N PHE A 71 -17.10 -4.58 8.33
CA PHE A 71 -18.27 -5.14 7.67
C PHE A 71 -18.95 -6.22 8.53
N ILE A 72 -18.18 -7.09 9.20
CA ILE A 72 -18.74 -8.08 10.14
C ILE A 72 -19.49 -7.39 11.29
N SER A 73 -18.89 -6.35 11.86
CA SER A 73 -19.52 -5.62 12.97
C SER A 73 -20.76 -4.83 12.53
N ALA A 74 -20.76 -4.27 11.33
CA ALA A 74 -21.91 -3.55 10.78
C ALA A 74 -23.09 -4.50 10.52
N GLU A 75 -22.83 -5.65 9.91
CA GLU A 75 -23.84 -6.68 9.65
C GLU A 75 -24.46 -7.20 10.96
N GLU A 76 -23.65 -7.50 11.97
CA GLU A 76 -24.16 -7.96 13.27
C GLU A 76 -24.98 -6.85 13.98
N TYR A 77 -24.55 -5.59 13.89
CA TYR A 77 -25.28 -4.45 14.44
C TYR A 77 -26.67 -4.32 13.81
N ASP A 78 -26.76 -4.36 12.49
CA ASP A 78 -28.02 -4.28 11.76
C ASP A 78 -28.93 -5.46 12.08
N ARG A 79 -28.37 -6.67 12.20
CA ARG A 79 -29.13 -7.87 12.62
C ARG A 79 -29.73 -7.70 14.00
N MET A 80 -28.98 -7.15 14.96
CA MET A 80 -29.47 -6.91 16.32
C MET A 80 -30.58 -5.84 16.38
N HIS A 81 -30.61 -4.91 15.43
CA HIS A 81 -31.60 -3.82 15.39
C HIS A 81 -32.75 -4.09 14.39
N GLY A 82 -32.78 -5.27 13.76
CA GLY A 82 -33.80 -5.63 12.77
C GLY A 82 -33.74 -4.78 11.48
N ILE A 83 -32.59 -4.19 11.19
CA ILE A 83 -32.36 -3.39 9.98
C ILE A 83 -31.94 -4.35 8.86
N ASN A 84 -32.74 -4.46 7.81
CA ASN A 84 -32.37 -5.22 6.62
C ASN A 84 -31.70 -4.28 5.62
N ARG A 85 -30.38 -4.17 5.71
CA ARG A 85 -29.56 -3.40 4.76
C ARG A 85 -28.79 -4.35 3.86
N GLU A 86 -28.81 -4.06 2.56
CA GLU A 86 -27.99 -4.80 1.59
C GLU A 86 -26.56 -4.24 1.66
N TYR A 87 -25.60 -5.12 1.93
CA TYR A 87 -24.19 -4.76 2.06
C TYR A 87 -23.43 -5.10 0.78
N ASP A 88 -22.72 -4.13 0.23
CA ASP A 88 -21.71 -4.39 -0.79
C ASP A 88 -20.64 -5.33 -0.26
N SER A 89 -20.13 -6.21 -1.12
CA SER A 89 -19.10 -7.16 -0.73
C SER A 89 -17.84 -6.43 -0.24
N PRO A 90 -17.33 -6.72 0.98
CA PRO A 90 -16.10 -6.12 1.51
C PRO A 90 -14.88 -6.40 0.62
N VAL A 91 -14.98 -7.42 -0.24
CA VAL A 91 -13.95 -7.85 -1.18
C VAL A 91 -13.54 -6.72 -2.11
N PHE A 92 -14.48 -5.92 -2.61
CA PHE A 92 -14.15 -4.81 -3.52
C PHE A 92 -13.23 -3.79 -2.83
N TYR A 93 -13.57 -3.38 -1.61
CA TYR A 93 -12.77 -2.44 -0.83
C TYR A 93 -11.38 -3.00 -0.51
N MET A 94 -11.30 -4.28 -0.12
CA MET A 94 -10.01 -4.95 0.15
C MET A 94 -9.12 -4.99 -1.10
N ILE A 95 -9.68 -5.38 -2.25
CA ILE A 95 -8.97 -5.42 -3.53
C ILE A 95 -8.51 -4.01 -3.94
N SER A 96 -9.36 -2.99 -3.80
CA SER A 96 -9.00 -1.61 -4.13
C SER A 96 -7.79 -1.12 -3.33
N VAL A 97 -7.73 -1.41 -2.02
CA VAL A 97 -6.57 -1.03 -1.18
C VAL A 97 -5.31 -1.79 -1.58
N ILE A 98 -5.42 -3.07 -1.92
CA ILE A 98 -4.27 -3.87 -2.41
C ILE A 98 -3.74 -3.31 -3.73
N ILE A 99 -4.63 -2.98 -4.68
CA ILE A 99 -4.25 -2.36 -5.95
C ILE A 99 -3.57 -1.00 -5.70
N TYR A 100 -4.13 -0.18 -4.81
CA TYR A 100 -3.54 1.11 -4.47
C TYR A 100 -2.13 0.96 -3.88
N ALA A 101 -1.91 0.00 -2.98
CA ALA A 101 -0.60 -0.33 -2.45
C ALA A 101 0.39 -0.75 -3.54
N ALA A 102 -0.05 -1.60 -4.47
CA ALA A 102 0.77 -2.06 -5.59
C ALA A 102 1.19 -0.91 -6.52
N ILE A 103 0.27 0.04 -6.79
CA ILE A 103 0.56 1.23 -7.59
C ILE A 103 1.61 2.10 -6.89
N LEU A 104 1.47 2.37 -5.59
CA LEU A 104 2.45 3.14 -4.82
C LEU A 104 3.83 2.48 -4.85
N TYR A 105 3.86 1.16 -4.68
CA TYR A 105 5.08 0.38 -4.74
C TYR A 105 5.78 0.48 -6.12
N LEU A 106 5.03 0.29 -7.21
CA LEU A 106 5.57 0.42 -8.57
C LEU A 106 6.06 1.84 -8.85
N PHE A 107 5.30 2.85 -8.43
CA PHE A 107 5.68 4.25 -8.59
C PHE A 107 7.02 4.55 -7.89
N LEU A 108 7.22 4.05 -6.66
CA LEU A 108 8.50 4.18 -5.97
C LEU A 108 9.62 3.43 -6.68
N ALA A 109 9.38 2.19 -7.12
CA ALA A 109 10.38 1.39 -7.83
C ALA A 109 10.87 2.07 -9.11
N ILE A 110 9.96 2.68 -9.89
CA ILE A 110 10.29 3.46 -11.08
C ILE A 110 11.08 4.71 -10.70
N ARG A 111 10.62 5.49 -9.71
CA ARG A 111 11.31 6.71 -9.26
C ARG A 111 12.76 6.42 -8.87
N TRP A 112 12.98 5.33 -8.14
CA TRP A 112 14.33 4.92 -7.74
C TRP A 112 15.16 4.45 -8.93
N ALA A 113 14.58 3.66 -9.85
CA ALA A 113 15.28 3.19 -11.04
C ALA A 113 15.73 4.35 -11.94
N VAL A 114 14.89 5.38 -12.13
CA VAL A 114 15.24 6.59 -12.88
C VAL A 114 16.36 7.35 -12.18
N LYS A 115 16.34 7.43 -10.84
CA LYS A 115 17.39 8.09 -10.06
C LYS A 115 18.74 7.36 -10.14
N THR A 116 18.77 6.04 -10.27
CA THR A 116 20.01 5.26 -10.38
C THR A 116 20.51 5.05 -11.81
N ALA A 117 19.65 5.18 -12.82
CA ALA A 117 20.06 5.07 -14.23
C ALA A 117 20.63 6.39 -14.80
N LYS A 118 20.50 7.50 -14.07
CA LYS A 118 20.98 8.83 -14.44
C LYS A 118 22.28 9.14 -13.70
#